data_AF-A0AAX2IH78-F1
#
_entry.id   AF-A0AAX2IH78-F1
#
_cell.length_a   1.000
_cell.length_b   1.000
_cell.length_c   1.000
_cell.angle_alpha   90.00
_cell.angle_beta   90.00
_cell.angle_gamma   90.00
#
_symmetry.space_group_name_H-M   'P 1'
#
loop_
_entity.id
_entity.type
_entity.pdbx_description
1 polymer ?
#
loop_
_entity_poly.entity_id
_entity_poly.type
_entity_poly.pdbx_seq_one_letter_code
_entity_poly.pdbx_strand_id
1 'polypeptide(L)' 'MIGEGVTDMVAEAVVARKLETTGHEIIKSIHPHPTVSEAIMEAAAAAYGEVIHI' A
#
# COMPACT_ATOMS: atom_id res chain seq x y z
N MET A 1 8.69 -1.84 6.92
CA MET A 1 9.02 -2.31 5.56
C MET A 1 10.51 -2.61 5.50
N ILE A 2 10.90 -3.74 4.93
CA ILE A 2 12.30 -4.14 4.67
C ILE A 2 12.29 -4.84 3.30
N GLY A 3 13.18 -4.45 2.38
CA GLY A 3 13.20 -4.99 1.02
C GLY A 3 13.72 -3.99 -0.01
N GLU A 4 13.70 -4.39 -1.28
CA GLU A 4 14.00 -3.52 -2.42
C GLU A 4 12.90 -2.45 -2.61
N GLY A 5 13.27 -1.23 -3.04
CA GLY A 5 12.31 -0.16 -3.34
C GLY A 5 11.55 0.41 -2.14
N VAL A 6 11.95 0.09 -0.89
CA VAL A 6 11.26 0.55 0.32
C VAL A 6 11.18 2.07 0.43
N THR A 7 12.19 2.79 -0.03
CA THR A 7 12.18 4.27 -0.02
C THR A 7 11.05 4.84 -0.84
N ASP A 8 10.71 4.22 -1.98
CA ASP A 8 9.65 4.67 -2.87
C ASP A 8 8.27 4.37 -2.27
N MET A 9 8.10 3.20 -1.64
CA MET A 9 6.89 2.85 -0.89
C MET A 9 6.68 3.76 0.35
N VAL A 10 7.76 4.17 1.03
CA VAL A 10 7.67 5.16 2.12
C VAL A 10 7.15 6.51 1.61
N ALA A 11 7.55 6.94 0.41
CA ALA A 11 7.05 8.17 -0.17
C ALA A 11 5.52 8.14 -0.38
N GLU A 12 4.99 7.02 -0.88
CA GLU A 12 3.55 6.80 -0.99
C GLU A 12 2.85 6.90 0.39
N ALA A 13 3.36 6.18 1.40
CA ALA A 13 2.79 6.20 2.75
C ALA A 13 2.84 7.60 3.40
N VAL A 14 3.88 8.38 3.14
CA VAL A 14 4.00 9.77 3.61
C VAL A 14 2.95 10.67 2.97
N VAL A 15 2.73 10.56 1.66
CA VAL A 15 1.70 11.32 0.94
C VAL A 15 0.30 10.93 1.42
N ALA A 16 0.01 9.63 1.52
CA ALA A 16 -1.26 9.11 2.02
C ALA A 16 -1.56 9.62 3.44
N ARG A 17 -0.57 9.56 4.35
CA ARG A 17 -0.71 10.10 5.70
C ARG A 17 -0.93 11.61 5.69
N LYS A 18 -0.24 12.36 4.84
CA LYS A 18 -0.35 13.82 4.76
C LYS A 18 -1.73 14.26 4.26
N LEU A 19 -2.35 13.47 3.39
CA LEU A 19 -3.70 13.66 2.87
C LEU A 19 -4.78 13.03 3.77
N GLU A 20 -4.39 12.45 4.91
CA GLU A 20 -5.30 11.74 5.83
C GLU A 20 -6.09 10.62 5.14
N THR A 21 -5.48 9.99 4.13
CA THR A 21 -6.05 8.87 3.37
C THR A 21 -6.33 7.68 4.29
N THR A 22 -7.49 7.08 4.11
CA THR A 22 -7.93 5.88 4.83
C THR A 22 -7.39 4.61 4.19
N GLY A 23 -7.28 3.52 4.97
CA GLY A 23 -6.84 2.24 4.42
C GLY A 23 -7.76 1.71 3.31
N HIS A 24 -9.06 2.00 3.36
CA HIS A 24 -10.00 1.66 2.29
C HIS A 24 -9.73 2.41 0.98
N GLU A 25 -9.27 3.66 1.05
CA GLU A 25 -8.85 4.42 -0.13
C GLU A 25 -7.55 3.88 -0.72
N ILE A 26 -6.63 3.39 0.11
CA ILE A 26 -5.41 2.69 -0.34
C ILE A 26 -5.80 1.39 -1.07
N ILE A 27 -6.68 0.57 -0.48
CA ILE A 27 -7.14 -0.70 -1.08
C ILE A 27 -7.85 -0.47 -2.42
N LYS A 28 -8.66 0.60 -2.53
CA LYS A 28 -9.41 0.91 -3.76
C LYS A 28 -8.58 1.67 -4.80
N SER A 29 -7.37 2.08 -4.47
CA SER A 29 -6.44 2.71 -5.42
C SER A 29 -5.80 1.65 -6.32
N ILE A 30 -5.73 1.93 -7.63
CA ILE A 30 -5.15 1.00 -8.60
C ILE A 30 -3.63 1.06 -8.51
N HIS A 31 -3.04 0.00 -7.95
CA HIS A 31 -1.60 -0.21 -7.95
C HIS A 31 -1.19 -0.94 -9.25
N PRO A 32 -0.14 -0.51 -9.97
CA PRO A 32 0.30 -1.19 -11.18
C PRO A 32 0.78 -2.61 -10.89
N HIS A 33 0.45 -3.56 -11.77
CA HIS A 33 0.91 -4.95 -11.69
C HIS A 33 1.89 -5.29 -12.83
N PRO A 34 3.01 -5.99 -12.58
CA PRO A 34 3.55 -6.40 -11.29
C PRO A 34 4.51 -5.33 -10.70
N THR A 35 4.26 -4.83 -9.48
CA THR A 35 5.15 -3.87 -8.81
C THR A 35 5.25 -4.06 -7.30
N VAL A 36 6.31 -3.53 -6.69
CA VAL A 36 6.48 -3.57 -5.23
C VAL A 36 5.45 -2.73 -4.48
N SER A 37 4.84 -1.71 -5.10
CA SER A 37 3.83 -0.88 -4.42
C SER A 37 2.53 -1.64 -4.16
N GLU A 38 2.25 -2.74 -4.89
CA GLU A 38 1.14 -3.65 -4.57
C GLU A 38 1.22 -4.15 -3.12
N ALA A 39 2.42 -4.24 -2.53
CA ALA A 39 2.59 -4.63 -1.14
C ALA A 39 1.99 -3.63 -0.14
N ILE A 40 1.90 -2.33 -0.47
CA ILE A 40 1.21 -1.35 0.38
C ILE A 40 -0.29 -1.60 0.36
N MET A 41 -0.86 -1.83 -0.83
CA MET A 41 -2.28 -2.17 -1.02
C MET A 41 -2.65 -3.45 -0.27
N GLU A 42 -1.89 -4.53 -0.47
CA GLU A 42 -2.15 -5.82 0.17
C GLU A 42 -1.92 -5.76 1.69
N ALA A 43 -0.94 -4.98 2.17
CA ALA A 43 -0.75 -4.75 3.61
C ALA A 43 -1.94 -3.99 4.23
N ALA A 44 -2.50 -3.00 3.52
CA ALA A 44 -3.71 -2.33 3.95
C ALA A 44 -4.90 -3.31 3.96
N ALA A 45 -5.08 -4.10 2.90
CA ALA A 45 -6.13 -5.11 2.81
C ALA A 45 -6.01 -6.17 3.93
N ALA A 46 -4.80 -6.57 4.29
CA ALA A 46 -4.54 -7.50 5.38
C ALA A 46 -5.00 -6.96 6.74
N ALA A 47 -4.86 -5.65 6.98
CA ALA A 47 -5.35 -5.02 8.20
C ALA A 47 -6.89 -5.05 8.35
N TYR A 48 -7.62 -5.16 7.22
CA TYR A 48 -9.08 -5.28 7.19
C TYR A 48 -9.57 -6.72 6.94
N GLY A 49 -8.68 -7.68 6.74
CA GLY A 49 -9.04 -9.07 6.43
C GLY A 49 -9.54 -9.28 4.99
N GLU A 50 -9.19 -8.38 4.08
CA GLU A 50 -9.60 -8.39 2.66
C GLU A 50 -8.44 -8.74 1.70
N VAL A 51 -7.29 -9.15 2.23
CA VAL A 51 -6.07 -9.47 1.45
C VAL A 51 -6.30 -10.64 0.49
N ILE A 52 -5.73 -10.55 -0.71
CA ILE A 52 -5.82 -11.60 -1.72
C ILE A 52 -4.51 -12.39 -1.76
N HIS A 53 -3.37 -11.71 -1.65
CA HIS A 53 -2.04 -12.31 -1.71
C HIS A 53 -1.28 -12.11 -0.39
N ILE A 54 -0.86 -13.21 0.22
CA ILE A 54 0.00 -13.22 1.42
C ILE A 54 1.38 -13.76 1.12
#